data_AF-A0A1I5B9Q8-F1
#
_entry.id   AF-A0A1I5B9Q8-F1
#
_cell.length_a   1.000
_cell.length_b   1.000
_cell.length_c   1.000
_cell.angle_alpha   90.00
_cell.angle_beta   90.00
_cell.angle_gamma   90.00
#
_symmetry.space_group_name_H-M   'P 1'
#
loop_
_entity.id
_entity.type
_entity.pdbx_description
1 polymer ?
#
loop_
_entity_poly.entity_id
_entity_poly.type
_entity_poly.pdbx_seq_one_letter_code
_entity_poly.pdbx_strand_id
1 'polypeptide(L)'
;MKHYPFIIFYLFCNVFIYAFHGSIWVYLAGFLAFSFVVVWGSFDITLGYFVNSITHKRTKINEVALTFDDGPTEFTPKFLDLLKEHQVKATFFCIGKQIEKYPETFQRIITEGHTIGNHTLSHSNNTGFLSASKMTEEIEKCDEIILKTGQIKTDWYRPPFGVTNPSIAKAIKRTHKKSIGWNVRSLDTVTEDEKKIYKKVTKGLKKGSIILLHDTSEKTYNVLVDLLLFLKEKKYSTFTVDSINKIK
;
A
#
# COMPACT_ATOMS: atom_id res chain seq x y z
N MET A 1 -17.17 3.22 6.84
CA MET A 1 -15.87 2.66 7.29
C MET A 1 -16.16 1.59 8.33
N LYS A 2 -15.39 0.50 8.38
CA LYS A 2 -15.74 -0.68 9.18
C LYS A 2 -15.55 -0.49 10.69
N HIS A 3 -14.91 0.60 11.14
CA HIS A 3 -14.72 0.90 12.56
C HIS A 3 -15.99 1.39 13.27
N TYR A 4 -16.96 1.99 12.58
CA TYR A 4 -18.16 2.54 13.25
C TYR A 4 -18.97 1.49 14.02
N PRO A 5 -19.30 0.31 13.45
CA PRO A 5 -19.96 -0.75 14.20
C PRO A 5 -19.18 -1.19 15.44
N PHE A 6 -17.85 -1.23 15.37
CA PHE A 6 -17.01 -1.63 16.49
C PHE A 6 -17.02 -0.60 17.63
N ILE A 7 -17.00 0.69 17.29
CA ILE A 7 -17.15 1.78 18.28
C ILE A 7 -18.53 1.71 18.93
N ILE A 8 -19.59 1.53 18.16
CA ILE A 8 -20.96 1.41 18.68
C ILE A 8 -21.08 0.20 19.61
N PHE A 9 -20.52 -0.95 19.22
CA PHE A 9 -20.48 -2.15 20.04
C PHE A 9 -19.74 -1.91 21.37
N TYR A 10 -18.58 -1.25 21.33
CA TYR A 10 -17.85 -0.89 22.55
C TYR A 10 -18.67 0.03 23.47
N LEU A 11 -19.33 1.04 22.93
CA LEU A 11 -20.20 1.94 23.71
C LEU A 11 -21.38 1.16 24.32
N PHE A 12 -22.00 0.26 23.56
CA PHE A 12 -23.05 -0.64 24.05
C PHE A 12 -22.56 -1.51 25.21
N CYS A 13 -21.37 -2.13 25.07
CA CYS A 13 -20.75 -2.90 26.15
C CYS A 13 -20.56 -2.06 27.42
N ASN A 14 -20.15 -0.79 27.32
CA ASN A 14 -20.00 0.08 28.48
C ASN A 14 -21.35 0.34 29.17
N VAL A 15 -22.42 0.60 28.41
CA VAL A 15 -23.79 0.75 28.97
C VAL A 15 -24.26 -0.53 29.63
N PHE A 16 -23.98 -1.68 29.03
CA PHE A 16 -24.31 -2.98 29.59
C PHE A 16 -23.55 -3.25 30.90
N ILE A 17 -22.24 -3.03 30.93
CA ILE A 17 -21.42 -3.18 32.16
C ILE A 17 -21.96 -2.26 33.27
N TYR A 18 -22.36 -1.03 32.93
CA TYR A 18 -22.98 -0.11 33.89
C TYR A 18 -24.32 -0.66 34.43
N ALA A 19 -25.21 -1.11 33.56
CA ALA A 19 -26.53 -1.62 33.93
C ALA A 19 -26.47 -2.84 34.87
N PHE A 20 -25.40 -3.62 34.78
CA PHE A 20 -25.17 -4.81 35.62
C PHE A 20 -24.13 -4.59 36.73
N HIS A 21 -23.81 -3.33 37.08
CA HIS A 21 -22.89 -2.97 38.16
C HIS A 21 -21.50 -3.63 38.04
N GLY A 22 -20.97 -3.75 36.82
CA GLY A 22 -19.66 -4.34 36.58
C GLY A 22 -18.52 -3.56 37.26
N SER A 23 -17.50 -4.29 37.72
CA SER A 23 -16.36 -3.69 38.40
C SER A 23 -15.46 -2.87 37.46
N ILE A 24 -14.64 -2.00 38.02
CA ILE A 24 -13.65 -1.20 37.27
C ILE A 24 -12.71 -2.06 36.41
N TRP A 25 -12.42 -3.29 36.84
CA TRP A 25 -11.58 -4.23 36.10
C TRP A 25 -12.22 -4.69 34.79
N VAL A 26 -13.56 -4.79 34.73
CA VAL A 26 -14.29 -5.15 33.51
C VAL A 26 -14.19 -4.00 32.49
N TYR A 27 -14.32 -2.75 32.94
CA TYR A 27 -14.10 -1.57 32.10
C TYR A 27 -12.67 -1.52 31.57
N LEU A 28 -11.68 -1.75 32.44
CA LEU A 28 -10.27 -1.75 32.04
C LEU A 28 -9.99 -2.83 30.99
N ALA A 29 -10.47 -4.05 31.21
CA ALA A 29 -10.33 -5.14 30.24
C ALA A 29 -11.01 -4.81 28.90
N GLY A 30 -12.23 -4.25 28.94
CA GLY A 30 -12.94 -3.80 27.76
C GLY A 30 -12.21 -2.70 26.99
N PHE A 31 -11.65 -1.71 27.70
CA PHE A 31 -10.86 -0.64 27.11
C PHE A 31 -9.57 -1.14 26.46
N LEU A 32 -8.85 -2.06 27.11
CA LEU A 32 -7.65 -2.67 26.56
C LEU A 32 -7.96 -3.48 25.30
N ALA A 33 -9.01 -4.29 25.31
CA ALA A 33 -9.47 -5.06 24.15
C ALA A 33 -9.88 -4.13 22.99
N PHE A 34 -10.64 -3.07 23.28
CA PHE A 34 -11.02 -2.07 22.29
C PHE A 34 -9.79 -1.37 21.69
N SER A 35 -8.86 -0.93 22.54
CA SER A 35 -7.63 -0.26 22.11
C SER A 35 -6.77 -1.17 21.24
N PHE A 36 -6.66 -2.45 21.59
CA PHE A 36 -5.96 -3.44 20.79
C PHE A 36 -6.56 -3.57 19.39
N VAL A 37 -7.89 -3.67 19.26
CA VAL A 37 -8.55 -3.75 17.95
C VAL A 37 -8.38 -2.48 17.14
N VAL A 38 -8.43 -1.31 17.78
CA VAL A 38 -8.17 -0.02 17.11
C VAL A 38 -6.74 0.04 16.57
N VAL A 39 -5.75 -0.36 17.38
CA VAL A 39 -4.34 -0.40 16.97
C VAL A 39 -4.15 -1.40 15.83
N TRP A 40 -4.67 -2.63 15.95
CA TRP A 40 -4.59 -3.62 14.88
C TRP A 40 -5.24 -3.10 13.59
N GLY A 41 -6.44 -2.53 13.67
CA GLY A 41 -7.12 -1.92 12.54
C GLY A 41 -6.34 -0.77 11.87
N SER A 42 -5.45 -0.10 12.60
CA SER A 42 -4.56 0.93 12.08
C SER A 42 -3.38 0.36 11.28
N PHE A 43 -2.82 -0.77 11.72
CA PHE A 43 -1.62 -1.37 11.13
C PHE A 43 -1.90 -2.47 10.10
N ASP A 44 -3.14 -2.97 10.03
CA ASP A 44 -3.54 -3.98 9.05
C ASP A 44 -4.47 -3.40 7.98
N ILE A 45 -3.85 -2.97 6.88
CA ILE A 45 -4.54 -2.39 5.72
C ILE A 45 -5.56 -3.35 5.08
N THR A 46 -5.44 -4.67 5.31
CA THR A 46 -6.36 -5.67 4.73
C THR A 46 -7.72 -5.68 5.38
N LEU A 47 -7.81 -5.23 6.64
CA LEU A 47 -9.07 -5.16 7.37
C LEU A 47 -10.00 -4.08 6.79
N GLY A 48 -9.43 -3.02 6.21
CA GLY A 48 -10.18 -1.87 5.73
C GLY A 48 -10.88 -1.11 6.86
N TYR A 49 -10.23 -1.05 8.04
CA TYR A 49 -10.83 -0.55 9.27
C TYR A 49 -11.09 0.96 9.21
N PHE A 50 -10.04 1.76 8.97
CA PHE A 50 -10.14 3.21 8.78
C PHE A 50 -10.27 3.61 7.31
N VAL A 51 -9.51 2.97 6.42
CA VAL A 51 -9.51 3.27 4.98
C VAL A 51 -9.90 2.02 4.21
N ASN A 52 -10.81 2.12 3.24
CA ASN A 52 -11.13 0.99 2.38
C ASN A 52 -10.12 0.90 1.23
N SER A 53 -9.01 0.20 1.48
CA SER A 53 -7.95 0.01 0.48
C SER A 53 -8.22 -1.23 -0.37
N ILE A 54 -7.97 -1.13 -1.68
CA ILE A 54 -8.00 -2.28 -2.58
C ILE A 54 -6.73 -3.10 -2.31
N THR A 55 -6.88 -4.30 -1.77
CA THR A 55 -5.74 -5.18 -1.40
C THR A 55 -5.54 -6.35 -2.36
N HIS A 56 -6.53 -6.63 -3.21
CA HIS A 56 -6.51 -7.64 -4.24
C HIS A 56 -7.56 -7.33 -5.30
N LYS A 57 -7.36 -7.87 -6.51
CA LYS A 57 -8.36 -7.88 -7.58
C LYS A 57 -9.22 -9.14 -7.45
N ARG A 58 -10.53 -9.02 -7.56
CA ARG A 58 -11.41 -10.19 -7.63
C ARG A 58 -11.36 -10.76 -9.04
N THR A 59 -10.80 -11.95 -9.19
CA THR A 59 -10.56 -12.56 -10.50
C THR A 59 -10.50 -14.08 -10.43
N LYS A 60 -10.86 -14.74 -11.53
CA LYS A 60 -10.78 -16.20 -11.68
C LYS A 60 -9.53 -16.66 -12.43
N ILE A 61 -8.82 -15.74 -13.12
CA ILE A 61 -7.59 -16.04 -13.84
C ILE A 61 -6.37 -15.91 -12.92
N ASN A 62 -5.29 -16.61 -13.27
CA ASN A 62 -4.01 -16.48 -12.58
C ASN A 62 -3.35 -15.17 -13.00
N GLU A 63 -3.71 -14.07 -12.33
CA GLU A 63 -3.09 -12.77 -12.54
C GLU A 63 -2.69 -12.15 -11.20
N VAL A 64 -1.60 -11.37 -11.16
CA VAL A 64 -1.13 -10.66 -9.95
C VAL A 64 -0.61 -9.26 -10.30
N ALA A 65 -0.61 -8.35 -9.33
CA ALA A 65 0.03 -7.05 -9.50
C ALA A 65 1.37 -7.01 -8.77
N LEU A 66 2.42 -6.66 -9.51
CA LEU A 66 3.69 -6.23 -8.94
C LEU A 66 3.59 -4.74 -8.61
N THR A 67 3.85 -4.39 -7.36
CA THR A 67 3.83 -3.00 -6.92
C THR A 67 5.10 -2.66 -6.14
N PHE A 68 5.68 -1.50 -6.43
CA PHE A 68 6.92 -1.01 -5.84
C PHE A 68 6.68 0.32 -5.13
N ASP A 69 7.11 0.41 -3.87
CA ASP A 69 7.03 1.63 -3.05
C ASP A 69 8.41 2.29 -2.92
N ASP A 70 8.41 3.57 -2.54
CA ASP A 70 9.56 4.41 -2.17
C ASP A 70 10.44 4.93 -3.30
N GLY A 71 10.32 4.38 -4.51
CA GLY A 71 11.01 4.86 -5.69
C GLY A 71 10.55 6.24 -6.19
N PRO A 72 11.20 6.78 -7.24
CA PRO A 72 12.40 6.23 -7.89
C PRO A 72 13.67 6.36 -7.04
N THR A 73 14.65 5.48 -7.27
CA THR A 73 15.99 5.48 -6.67
C THR A 73 17.06 5.18 -7.72
N GLU A 74 18.33 5.08 -7.32
CA GLU A 74 19.40 4.56 -8.20
C GLU A 74 19.21 3.10 -8.63
N PHE A 75 18.41 2.30 -7.91
CA PHE A 75 18.13 0.91 -8.28
C PHE A 75 16.97 0.78 -9.28
N THR A 76 15.99 1.69 -9.24
CA THR A 76 14.79 1.65 -10.08
C THR A 76 15.07 1.39 -11.58
N PRO A 77 16.10 1.99 -12.22
CA PRO A 77 16.42 1.66 -13.62
C PRO A 77 16.63 0.17 -13.88
N LYS A 78 17.32 -0.55 -12.98
CA LYS A 78 17.54 -2.01 -13.10
C LYS A 78 16.22 -2.78 -13.05
N PHE A 79 15.29 -2.36 -12.19
CA PHE A 79 13.96 -2.96 -12.12
C PHE A 79 13.19 -2.76 -13.42
N LEU A 80 13.25 -1.55 -14.00
CA LEU A 80 12.61 -1.26 -15.28
C LEU A 80 13.19 -2.12 -16.41
N ASP A 81 14.51 -2.26 -16.48
CA ASP A 81 15.17 -3.14 -17.47
C ASP A 81 14.68 -4.58 -17.37
N LEU A 82 14.62 -5.14 -16.15
CA LEU A 82 14.15 -6.49 -15.90
C LEU A 82 12.66 -6.66 -16.25
N LEU A 83 11.81 -5.70 -15.87
CA LEU A 83 10.38 -5.73 -16.20
C LEU A 83 10.17 -5.67 -17.71
N LYS A 84 10.96 -4.86 -18.43
CA LYS A 84 10.92 -4.74 -19.89
C LYS A 84 11.36 -6.03 -20.57
N GLU A 85 12.43 -6.68 -20.12
CA GLU A 85 12.91 -7.97 -20.62
C GLU A 85 11.81 -9.04 -20.53
N HIS A 86 11.09 -9.06 -19.41
CA HIS A 86 9.98 -9.98 -19.18
C HIS A 86 8.64 -9.52 -19.77
N GLN A 87 8.59 -8.35 -20.43
CA GLN A 87 7.37 -7.73 -20.98
C GLN A 87 6.25 -7.54 -19.93
N VAL A 88 6.63 -7.28 -18.69
CA VAL A 88 5.73 -7.10 -17.55
C VAL A 88 5.53 -5.62 -17.26
N LYS A 89 4.29 -5.23 -16.91
CA LYS A 89 3.98 -3.90 -16.38
C LYS A 89 3.67 -3.99 -14.89
N ALA A 90 4.22 -3.06 -14.12
CA ALA A 90 4.03 -2.93 -12.69
C ALA A 90 3.36 -1.60 -12.32
N THR A 91 3.10 -1.40 -11.02
CA THR A 91 2.66 -0.12 -10.45
C THR A 91 3.73 0.41 -9.51
N PHE A 92 4.11 1.69 -9.64
CA PHE A 92 5.08 2.35 -8.78
C PHE A 92 4.39 3.42 -7.94
N PHE A 93 4.44 3.30 -6.61
CA PHE A 93 3.99 4.32 -5.68
C PHE A 93 5.17 5.21 -5.31
N CYS A 94 5.27 6.35 -5.97
CA CYS A 94 6.44 7.20 -5.90
C CYS A 94 6.33 8.27 -4.82
N ILE A 95 7.44 8.55 -4.14
CA ILE A 95 7.57 9.65 -3.19
C ILE A 95 7.87 10.94 -3.95
N GLY A 96 7.17 12.04 -3.65
CA GLY A 96 7.35 13.33 -4.35
C GLY A 96 8.81 13.80 -4.39
N LYS A 97 9.50 13.80 -3.24
CA LYS A 97 10.93 14.18 -3.17
C LYS A 97 11.84 13.27 -4.00
N GLN A 98 11.49 12.00 -4.16
CA GLN A 98 12.26 11.06 -4.97
C GLN A 98 12.07 11.32 -6.46
N ILE A 99 10.85 11.71 -6.88
CA ILE A 99 10.59 12.15 -8.26
C ILE A 99 11.43 13.40 -8.60
N GLU A 100 11.53 14.36 -7.68
CA GLU A 100 12.38 15.55 -7.89
C GLU A 100 13.86 15.20 -8.00
N LYS A 101 14.31 14.18 -7.26
CA LYS A 101 15.70 13.72 -7.27
C LYS A 101 16.06 12.90 -8.51
N TYR A 102 15.13 12.08 -9.02
CA TYR A 102 15.35 11.21 -10.18
C TYR A 102 14.26 11.42 -11.27
N PRO A 103 14.17 12.63 -11.86
CA PRO A 103 13.10 12.96 -12.81
C PRO A 103 13.17 12.14 -14.10
N GLU A 104 14.37 11.81 -14.58
CA GLU A 104 14.57 10.97 -15.77
C GLU A 104 14.10 9.54 -15.55
N THR A 105 14.43 8.95 -14.40
CA THR A 105 13.95 7.62 -14.02
C THR A 105 12.42 7.62 -13.89
N PHE A 106 11.83 8.64 -13.28
CA PHE A 106 10.38 8.77 -13.19
C PHE A 106 9.71 8.83 -14.57
N GLN A 107 10.27 9.62 -15.49
CA GLN A 107 9.81 9.66 -16.88
C GLN A 107 9.93 8.30 -17.58
N ARG A 108 11.01 7.57 -17.30
CA ARG A 108 11.20 6.20 -17.79
C ARG A 108 10.09 5.25 -17.30
N ILE A 109 9.69 5.34 -16.02
CA ILE A 109 8.56 4.54 -15.49
C ILE A 109 7.29 4.77 -16.33
N ILE A 110 6.98 6.03 -16.64
CA ILE A 110 5.77 6.43 -17.40
C ILE A 110 5.85 5.97 -18.85
N THR A 111 6.96 6.30 -19.54
CA THR A 111 7.16 5.99 -20.97
C THR A 111 7.23 4.49 -21.25
N GLU A 112 7.69 3.70 -20.29
CA GLU A 112 7.63 2.24 -20.36
C GLU A 112 6.24 1.67 -20.00
N GLY A 113 5.24 2.51 -19.74
CA GLY A 113 3.84 2.10 -19.61
C GLY A 113 3.48 1.46 -18.27
N HIS A 114 4.22 1.77 -17.21
CA HIS A 114 3.86 1.39 -15.84
C HIS A 114 2.84 2.37 -15.25
N THR A 115 2.03 1.90 -14.30
CA THR A 115 1.08 2.77 -13.59
C THR A 115 1.80 3.52 -12.46
N ILE A 116 1.52 4.81 -12.31
CA ILE A 116 2.03 5.63 -11.20
C ILE A 116 0.95 5.78 -10.12
N GLY A 117 1.37 5.68 -8.86
CA GLY A 117 0.61 6.06 -7.68
C GLY A 117 1.37 7.05 -6.81
N ASN A 118 0.64 7.77 -5.97
CA ASN A 118 1.17 8.73 -5.01
C ASN A 118 1.55 8.03 -3.69
N HIS A 119 2.76 8.29 -3.18
CA HIS A 119 3.25 7.78 -1.91
C HIS A 119 3.65 8.88 -0.93
N THR A 120 2.91 9.99 -0.92
CA THR A 120 3.18 11.23 -0.19
C THR A 120 4.42 11.98 -0.70
N LEU A 121 4.56 13.24 -0.28
CA LEU A 121 5.71 14.07 -0.62
C LEU A 121 6.99 13.54 0.01
N SER A 122 6.96 13.22 1.31
CA SER A 122 8.19 13.01 2.09
C SER A 122 8.37 11.62 2.69
N HIS A 123 7.30 10.84 2.86
CA HIS A 123 7.32 9.55 3.56
C HIS A 123 8.04 9.62 4.93
N SER A 124 7.83 10.69 5.69
CA SER A 124 8.48 10.86 7.00
C SER A 124 8.01 9.80 8.02
N ASN A 125 8.84 9.47 9.01
CA ASN A 125 8.44 8.59 10.13
C ASN A 125 7.23 9.14 10.92
N ASN A 126 6.97 10.45 10.82
CA ASN A 126 5.85 11.10 11.49
C ASN A 126 4.54 11.06 10.69
N THR A 127 4.54 10.48 9.48
CA THR A 127 3.39 10.44 8.58
C THR A 127 2.12 9.92 9.27
N GLY A 128 2.24 8.87 10.08
CA GLY A 128 1.12 8.30 10.84
C GLY A 128 0.50 9.23 11.89
N PHE A 129 1.22 10.29 12.29
CA PHE A 129 0.80 11.25 13.33
C PHE A 129 0.40 12.61 12.77
N LEU A 130 0.48 12.80 11.44
CA LEU A 130 0.08 14.05 10.81
C LEU A 130 -1.43 14.30 10.97
N SER A 131 -1.79 15.58 11.12
CA SER A 131 -3.18 15.99 11.04
C SER A 131 -3.73 15.76 9.64
N ALA A 132 -5.06 15.68 9.50
CA ALA A 132 -5.69 15.52 8.19
C ALA A 132 -5.28 16.61 7.19
N SER A 133 -5.07 17.86 7.66
CA SER A 133 -4.64 18.97 6.79
C SER A 133 -3.21 18.78 6.29
N LYS A 134 -2.28 18.42 7.18
CA LYS A 134 -0.87 18.18 6.80
C LYS A 134 -0.75 16.96 5.88
N MET A 135 -1.56 15.93 6.12
CA MET A 135 -1.61 14.76 5.23
C MET A 135 -2.18 15.11 3.86
N THR A 136 -3.20 15.97 3.79
CA THR A 136 -3.73 16.50 2.52
C THR A 136 -2.64 17.22 1.75
N GLU A 137 -1.88 18.10 2.41
CA GLU A 137 -0.76 18.83 1.82
C GLU A 137 0.35 17.89 1.31
N GLU A 138 0.71 16.85 2.06
CA GLU A 138 1.68 15.83 1.62
C GLU A 138 1.24 15.10 0.34
N ILE A 139 -0.06 14.84 0.19
CA ILE A 139 -0.61 14.19 -1.00
C ILE A 139 -0.63 15.17 -2.18
N GLU A 140 -1.16 16.38 -1.97
CA GLU A 140 -1.33 17.41 -3.01
C GLU A 140 0.02 17.86 -3.58
N LYS A 141 1.03 18.11 -2.72
CA LYS A 141 2.38 18.47 -3.20
C LYS A 141 3.03 17.35 -4.00
N CYS A 142 2.82 16.10 -3.62
CA CYS A 142 3.29 14.97 -4.43
C CYS A 142 2.57 14.92 -5.79
N ASP A 143 1.26 15.22 -5.83
CA ASP A 143 0.52 15.30 -7.11
C ASP A 143 1.00 16.44 -8.01
N GLU A 144 1.31 17.60 -7.43
CA GLU A 144 1.89 18.73 -8.17
C GLU A 144 3.22 18.33 -8.82
N ILE A 145 4.08 17.61 -8.10
CA ILE A 145 5.35 17.10 -8.63
C ILE A 145 5.12 16.05 -9.72
N ILE A 146 4.20 15.10 -9.51
CA ILE A 146 3.83 14.09 -10.50
C ILE A 146 3.34 14.76 -11.79
N LEU A 147 2.49 15.79 -11.67
CA LEU A 147 1.97 16.54 -12.82
C LEU A 147 3.08 17.34 -13.52
N LYS A 148 3.90 18.07 -12.75
CA LYS A 148 4.98 18.91 -13.29
C LYS A 148 6.04 18.07 -14.02
N THR A 149 6.48 16.99 -13.40
CA THR A 149 7.57 16.17 -13.92
C THR A 149 7.07 15.19 -14.97
N GLY A 150 5.93 14.53 -14.74
CA GLY A 150 5.42 13.42 -15.56
C GLY A 150 4.32 13.79 -16.55
N GLN A 151 3.72 14.97 -16.44
CA GLN A 151 2.56 15.42 -17.24
C GLN A 151 1.35 14.47 -17.17
N ILE A 152 1.21 13.75 -16.04
CA ILE A 152 0.11 12.84 -15.78
C ILE A 152 -0.59 13.20 -14.47
N LYS A 153 -1.81 12.69 -14.30
CA LYS A 153 -2.51 12.68 -13.02
C LYS A 153 -2.76 11.23 -12.61
N THR A 154 -2.71 10.97 -11.32
CA THR A 154 -3.05 9.66 -10.76
C THR A 154 -4.13 9.80 -9.70
N ASP A 155 -5.10 8.88 -9.71
CA ASP A 155 -6.06 8.75 -8.60
C ASP A 155 -5.50 7.86 -7.48
N TRP A 156 -4.42 7.14 -7.75
CA TRP A 156 -3.93 6.08 -6.87
C TRP A 156 -3.05 6.64 -5.77
N TYR A 157 -3.27 6.12 -4.57
CA TYR A 157 -2.50 6.46 -3.39
C TYR A 157 -2.22 5.20 -2.58
N ARG A 158 -1.03 5.10 -2.01
CA ARG A 158 -0.72 4.08 -1.00
C ARG A 158 -0.28 4.76 0.29
N PRO A 159 -0.91 4.43 1.44
CA PRO A 159 -0.48 4.98 2.72
C PRO A 159 0.94 4.51 3.08
N PRO A 160 1.86 5.42 3.43
CA PRO A 160 3.16 5.07 3.99
C PRO A 160 3.07 4.05 5.11
N PHE A 161 3.98 3.07 5.09
CA PHE A 161 4.03 1.94 6.03
C PHE A 161 2.76 1.06 6.09
N GLY A 162 1.74 1.32 5.26
CA GLY A 162 0.42 0.69 5.33
C GLY A 162 -0.43 1.15 6.50
N VAL A 163 0.00 2.20 7.23
CA VAL A 163 -0.72 2.72 8.39
C VAL A 163 -1.95 3.50 7.94
N THR A 164 -3.10 3.23 8.55
CA THR A 164 -4.35 3.94 8.27
C THR A 164 -4.97 4.45 9.55
N ASN A 165 -5.52 5.66 9.53
CA ASN A 165 -6.19 6.25 10.69
C ASN A 165 -7.24 7.29 10.23
N PRO A 166 -8.05 7.87 11.13
CA PRO A 166 -9.06 8.84 10.74
C PRO A 166 -8.52 10.09 10.04
N SER A 167 -7.31 10.55 10.38
CA SER A 167 -6.67 11.69 9.71
C SER A 167 -6.33 11.38 8.26
N ILE A 168 -5.70 10.23 8.02
CA ILE A 168 -5.39 9.73 6.67
C ILE A 168 -6.67 9.49 5.86
N ALA A 169 -7.70 8.88 6.47
CA ALA A 169 -8.99 8.66 5.81
C ALA A 169 -9.64 9.97 5.36
N LYS A 170 -9.59 11.03 6.18
CA LYS A 170 -10.08 12.37 5.82
C LYS A 170 -9.24 12.98 4.70
N ALA A 171 -7.92 12.84 4.74
CA ALA A 171 -7.03 13.37 3.72
C ALA A 171 -7.28 12.73 2.35
N ILE A 172 -7.36 11.39 2.28
CA ILE A 172 -7.71 10.64 1.07
C ILE A 172 -9.05 11.10 0.50
N LYS A 173 -10.05 11.35 1.35
CA LYS A 173 -11.36 11.84 0.91
C LYS A 173 -11.27 13.25 0.31
N ARG A 174 -10.49 14.15 0.91
CA ARG A 174 -10.30 15.54 0.44
C ARG A 174 -9.57 15.60 -0.89
N THR A 175 -8.60 14.71 -1.11
CA THR A 175 -7.81 14.64 -2.34
C THR A 175 -8.40 13.70 -3.39
N HIS A 176 -9.59 13.14 -3.14
CA HIS A 176 -10.29 12.21 -4.02
C HIS A 176 -9.49 10.98 -4.44
N LYS A 177 -8.50 10.58 -3.63
CA LYS A 177 -7.64 9.43 -3.92
C LYS A 177 -8.32 8.10 -3.67
N LYS A 178 -7.85 7.08 -4.40
CA LYS A 178 -8.20 5.68 -4.21
C LYS A 178 -7.02 4.96 -3.57
N SER A 179 -7.25 4.43 -2.37
CA SER A 179 -6.21 3.74 -1.62
C SER A 179 -5.97 2.33 -2.17
N ILE A 180 -4.71 2.01 -2.48
CA ILE A 180 -4.25 0.67 -2.81
C ILE A 180 -3.41 0.14 -1.65
N GLY A 181 -3.78 -1.03 -1.14
CA GLY A 181 -2.98 -1.79 -0.17
C GLY A 181 -2.30 -2.99 -0.84
N TRP A 182 -2.18 -4.07 -0.09
CA TRP A 182 -1.64 -5.35 -0.55
C TRP A 182 -2.24 -6.48 0.26
N ASN A 183 -2.20 -7.70 -0.28
CA ASN A 183 -2.47 -8.93 0.46
C ASN A 183 -1.23 -9.84 0.56
N VAL A 184 -0.17 -9.52 -0.19
CA VAL A 184 1.14 -10.19 -0.11
C VAL A 184 2.20 -9.14 0.23
N ARG A 185 2.75 -9.22 1.43
CA ARG A 185 3.83 -8.34 1.91
C ARG A 185 5.17 -9.08 1.89
N SER A 186 6.12 -8.60 1.12
CA SER A 186 7.50 -9.13 1.01
C SER A 186 8.29 -9.09 2.31
N LEU A 187 8.18 -7.97 3.06
CA LEU A 187 9.10 -7.59 4.14
C LEU A 187 10.56 -7.47 3.68
N ASP A 188 10.77 -7.07 2.43
CA ASP A 188 12.09 -6.87 1.82
C ASP A 188 12.88 -5.71 2.43
N THR A 189 12.22 -4.72 3.02
CA THR A 189 12.88 -3.62 3.74
C THR A 189 13.41 -3.99 5.13
N VAL A 190 13.02 -5.14 5.68
CA VAL A 190 13.41 -5.56 7.04
C VAL A 190 14.05 -6.94 7.09
N THR A 191 13.87 -7.77 6.05
CA THR A 191 14.43 -9.12 5.97
C THR A 191 15.65 -9.07 5.08
N GLU A 192 16.81 -9.56 5.53
CA GLU A 192 18.03 -9.59 4.70
C GLU A 192 18.12 -10.83 3.79
N ASP A 193 17.49 -11.93 4.20
CA ASP A 193 17.57 -13.20 3.47
C ASP A 193 16.60 -13.21 2.27
N GLU A 194 17.16 -13.13 1.06
CA GLU A 194 16.44 -13.16 -0.22
C GLU A 194 15.51 -14.37 -0.35
N LYS A 195 15.95 -15.55 0.10
CA LYS A 195 15.17 -16.78 0.01
C LYS A 195 13.96 -16.73 0.94
N LYS A 196 14.09 -16.09 2.11
CA LYS A 196 12.94 -15.88 3.02
C LYS A 196 11.93 -14.92 2.41
N ILE A 197 12.38 -13.82 1.79
CA ILE A 197 11.50 -12.88 1.10
C ILE A 197 10.77 -13.60 -0.04
N TYR A 198 11.50 -14.27 -0.93
CA TYR A 198 10.96 -15.03 -2.05
C TYR A 198 9.92 -16.05 -1.59
N LYS A 199 10.25 -16.88 -0.59
CA LYS A 199 9.33 -17.90 -0.04
C LYS A 199 8.08 -17.28 0.56
N LYS A 200 8.20 -16.13 1.23
CA LYS A 200 7.06 -15.42 1.81
C LYS A 200 6.12 -14.91 0.71
N VAL A 201 6.66 -14.29 -0.33
CA VAL A 201 5.89 -13.76 -1.46
C VAL A 201 5.18 -14.89 -2.21
N THR A 202 5.91 -15.95 -2.60
CA THR A 202 5.36 -17.06 -3.38
C THR A 202 4.34 -17.89 -2.60
N LYS A 203 4.56 -18.16 -1.30
CA LYS A 203 3.61 -18.89 -0.45
C LYS A 203 2.30 -18.11 -0.24
N GLY A 204 2.36 -16.78 -0.20
CA GLY A 204 1.18 -15.92 -0.01
C GLY A 204 0.36 -15.68 -1.29
N LEU A 205 0.88 -16.10 -2.45
CA LEU A 205 0.31 -15.75 -3.73
C LEU A 205 -1.06 -16.40 -3.97
N LYS A 206 -2.00 -15.59 -4.44
CA LYS A 206 -3.34 -16.00 -4.85
C LYS A 206 -3.70 -15.27 -6.15
N LYS A 207 -4.72 -15.76 -6.83
CA LYS A 207 -5.32 -15.05 -7.98
C LYS A 207 -5.75 -13.65 -7.56
N GLY A 208 -5.33 -12.65 -8.33
CA GLY A 208 -5.59 -11.24 -8.08
C GLY A 208 -4.77 -10.61 -6.96
N SER A 209 -3.75 -11.30 -6.41
CA SER A 209 -2.91 -10.72 -5.37
C SER A 209 -2.24 -9.42 -5.82
N ILE A 210 -2.15 -8.46 -4.90
CA ILE A 210 -1.31 -7.27 -5.02
C ILE A 210 -0.10 -7.49 -4.11
N ILE A 211 1.09 -7.54 -4.72
CA ILE A 211 2.36 -7.81 -4.07
C ILE A 211 3.05 -6.47 -3.77
N LEU A 212 3.33 -6.20 -2.49
CA LEU A 212 4.18 -5.09 -2.08
C LEU A 212 5.65 -5.51 -2.12
N LEU A 213 6.46 -4.73 -2.84
CA LEU A 213 7.93 -4.76 -2.93
C LEU A 213 8.46 -3.32 -2.87
N HIS A 214 9.78 -3.14 -2.78
CA HIS A 214 10.43 -1.82 -2.84
C HIS A 214 11.59 -1.86 -3.83
N ASP A 215 11.62 -0.93 -4.77
CA ASP A 215 12.66 -0.83 -5.81
C ASP A 215 13.89 -0.03 -5.31
N THR A 216 14.33 -0.34 -4.09
CA THR A 216 15.32 0.44 -3.33
C THR A 216 16.58 -0.34 -2.99
N SER A 217 16.68 -1.61 -3.39
CA SER A 217 17.83 -2.47 -3.07
C SER A 217 18.10 -3.56 -4.10
N GLU A 218 19.36 -4.01 -4.17
CA GLU A 218 19.78 -5.16 -4.96
C GLU A 218 19.14 -6.47 -4.50
N LYS A 219 18.94 -6.64 -3.19
CA LYS A 219 18.23 -7.77 -2.60
C LYS A 219 16.83 -7.93 -3.18
N THR A 220 16.04 -6.85 -3.23
CA THR A 220 14.70 -6.92 -3.82
C THR A 220 14.76 -7.18 -5.32
N TYR A 221 15.79 -6.69 -6.01
CA TYR A 221 16.01 -6.98 -7.43
C TYR A 221 16.21 -8.50 -7.66
N ASN A 222 17.08 -9.15 -6.90
CA ASN A 222 17.31 -10.59 -7.00
C ASN A 222 16.02 -11.40 -6.71
N VAL A 223 15.25 -10.99 -5.69
CA VAL A 223 13.94 -11.58 -5.40
C VAL A 223 12.96 -11.41 -6.57
N LEU A 224 13.00 -10.26 -7.25
CA LEU A 224 12.15 -10.00 -8.41
C LEU A 224 12.52 -10.91 -9.59
N VAL A 225 13.81 -11.17 -9.83
CA VAL A 225 14.27 -12.13 -10.86
C VAL A 225 13.63 -13.50 -10.63
N ASP A 226 13.80 -14.04 -9.42
CA ASP A 226 13.24 -15.36 -9.07
C ASP A 226 11.71 -15.37 -9.11
N LEU A 227 11.07 -14.26 -8.69
CA LEU A 227 9.62 -14.13 -8.70
C LEU A 227 9.08 -14.12 -10.13
N LEU A 228 9.70 -13.41 -11.07
CA LEU A 228 9.25 -13.37 -12.46
C LEU A 228 9.38 -14.75 -13.13
N LEU A 229 10.44 -15.51 -12.83
CA LEU A 229 10.58 -16.89 -13.27
C LEU A 229 9.48 -17.79 -12.71
N PHE A 230 9.20 -17.67 -11.40
CA PHE A 230 8.11 -18.40 -10.75
C PHE A 230 6.74 -18.07 -11.37
N LEU A 231 6.44 -16.79 -11.59
CA LEU A 231 5.16 -16.36 -12.18
C LEU A 231 5.00 -16.94 -13.58
N LYS A 232 6.06 -16.92 -14.40
CA LYS A 232 6.07 -17.54 -15.74
C LYS A 232 5.82 -19.05 -15.67
N GLU A 233 6.54 -19.77 -14.80
CA GLU A 233 6.38 -21.22 -14.62
C GLU A 233 4.95 -21.59 -14.18
N LYS A 234 4.39 -20.83 -13.23
CA LYS A 234 3.02 -21.03 -12.73
C LYS A 234 1.93 -20.39 -13.60
N LYS A 235 2.30 -19.84 -14.76
CA LYS A 235 1.39 -19.21 -15.73
C LYS A 235 0.52 -18.11 -15.11
N TYR A 236 1.13 -17.27 -14.27
CA TYR A 236 0.53 -16.03 -13.82
C TYR A 236 0.80 -14.92 -14.84
N SER A 237 -0.25 -14.22 -15.26
CA SER A 237 -0.13 -12.93 -15.92
C SER A 237 0.03 -11.81 -14.88
N THR A 238 0.41 -10.62 -15.35
CA THR A 238 0.53 -9.43 -14.50
C THR A 238 -0.48 -8.37 -14.87
N PHE A 239 -0.97 -7.63 -13.88
CA PHE A 239 -1.84 -6.47 -14.10
C PHE A 239 -1.35 -5.26 -13.30
N THR A 240 -1.70 -4.06 -13.74
CA THR A 240 -1.49 -2.82 -12.97
C THR A 240 -2.77 -2.37 -12.30
N VAL A 241 -2.67 -1.51 -11.28
CA VAL A 241 -3.83 -1.10 -10.47
C VAL A 241 -4.93 -0.38 -11.29
N ASP A 242 -4.57 0.25 -12.41
CA ASP A 242 -5.51 0.85 -13.37
C ASP A 242 -6.54 -0.14 -13.91
N SER A 243 -6.13 -1.40 -14.08
CA SER A 243 -7.00 -2.45 -14.62
C SER A 243 -8.09 -2.91 -13.64
N ILE A 244 -7.97 -2.59 -12.34
CA ILE A 244 -8.90 -3.07 -11.31
C ILE A 244 -10.29 -2.42 -11.49
N ASN A 245 -10.34 -1.16 -11.92
CA ASN A 245 -11.60 -0.41 -12.09
C ASN A 245 -12.25 -0.61 -13.47
N LYS A 246 -11.59 -1.30 -14.42
CA LYS A 246 -12.11 -1.49 -15.79
C LYS A 246 -13.17 -2.60 -15.90
N ILE A 247 -13.56 -3.21 -14.78
CA ILE A 247 -14.61 -4.23 -14.72
C ILE A 247 -15.79 -3.61 -13.95
N LYS A 248 -16.61 -2.83 -14.67
CA LYS A 248 -18.00 -2.57 -14.30
C LYS A 248 -18.88 -3.34 -15.26
#